data_AF-A0A3C1CFX4-F1
#
_entry.id   AF-A0A3C1CFX4-F1
#
_cell.length_a   1.000
_cell.length_b   1.000
_cell.length_c   1.000
_cell.angle_alpha   90.00
_cell.angle_beta   90.00
_cell.angle_gamma   90.00
#
_symmetry.space_group_name_H-M   'P 1'
#
loop_
_entity.id
_entity.type
_entity.pdbx_description
1 polymer ?
#
loop_
_entity_poly.entity_id
_entity_poly.type
_entity_poly.pdbx_seq_one_letter_code
_entity_poly.pdbx_strand_id
1 'polypeptide(L)' 'SLWTDERVAHDGRFFSFDEVMFEPKPVQRPHPPVSIGGESPAALRRAARHDGWIGLDHTPGSVLAPVETLLALR' A
#
# COMPACT_ATOMS: atom_id res chain seq x y z
N SER A 1 10.51 -0.63 10.12
CA SER A 1 9.97 0.34 9.15
C SER A 1 10.13 1.76 9.66
N LEU A 2 10.01 2.80 8.80
CA LEU A 2 10.03 4.20 9.24
C LEU A 2 8.97 4.52 10.33
N TRP A 3 7.84 3.81 10.31
CA TRP A 3 6.73 4.03 11.24
C TRP A 3 6.91 3.39 12.63
N THR A 4 7.74 2.34 12.73
CA THR A 4 7.84 1.52 13.94
C THR A 4 9.21 1.58 14.61
N ASP A 5 10.28 1.70 13.82
CA ASP A 5 11.64 1.55 14.31
C ASP A 5 12.21 2.92 14.67
N GLU A 6 13.02 2.99 15.72
CA GLU A 6 13.67 4.23 16.14
C GLU A 6 14.62 4.77 15.06
N ARG A 7 15.43 3.87 14.48
CA ARG A 7 16.38 4.15 13.40
C ARG A 7 16.21 3.12 12.30
N VAL A 8 16.22 3.56 11.05
CA VAL A 8 16.06 2.67 9.89
C VAL A 8 17.01 3.10 8.78
N ALA A 9 17.65 2.12 8.15
CA ALA A 9 18.32 2.26 6.87
C ALA A 9 17.60 1.40 5.83
N HIS A 10 17.71 1.74 4.55
CA HIS A 10 17.14 0.93 3.47
C HIS A 10 18.10 0.91 2.29
N ASP A 11 18.37 -0.28 1.77
CA ASP A 11 19.05 -0.44 0.49
C ASP A 11 18.16 -1.26 -0.45
N GLY A 12 17.67 -0.62 -1.50
CA GLY A 12 16.64 -1.16 -2.36
C GLY A 12 16.88 -0.78 -3.82
N ARG A 13 16.33 -1.59 -4.73
CA ARG A 13 16.48 -1.38 -6.18
C ARG A 13 16.09 0.02 -6.66
N PHE A 14 15.05 0.60 -6.07
CA PHE A 14 14.48 1.87 -6.51
C PHE A 14 14.82 3.05 -5.60
N PHE A 15 15.07 2.78 -4.32
CA PHE A 15 15.40 3.79 -3.32
C PHE A 15 16.38 3.18 -2.33
N SER A 16 17.41 3.95 -1.97
CA SER A 16 18.32 3.62 -0.89
C SER A 16 18.59 4.87 -0.07
N PHE A 17 18.75 4.71 1.24
CA PHE A 17 19.13 5.75 2.17
C PHE A 17 19.88 5.18 3.37
N ASP A 18 20.88 5.93 3.84
CA ASP A 18 21.62 5.64 5.07
C ASP A 18 20.71 5.75 6.30
N GLU A 19 21.20 5.33 7.46
CA GLU A 19 20.39 5.31 8.67
C GLU A 19 19.79 6.68 9.03
N VAL A 20 18.47 6.74 9.15
CA VAL A 20 17.70 7.93 9.53
C VAL A 20 16.80 7.66 10.72
N MET A 21 16.44 8.74 11.42
CA MET A 21 15.35 8.78 12.40
C MET A 21 14.15 9.50 11.80
N PHE A 22 12.96 8.88 11.87
CA PHE A 22 11.71 9.44 11.35
C PHE A 22 10.76 9.72 12.50
N GLU A 23 10.57 10.99 12.85
CA GLU A 23 9.71 11.42 13.96
C GLU A 23 8.87 12.65 13.56
N PRO A 24 7.66 12.82 14.13
CA PRO A 24 7.01 11.94 15.10
C PRO A 24 6.47 10.65 14.46
N LYS A 25 6.41 9.55 15.22
CA LYS A 25 5.71 8.33 14.80
C LYS A 25 4.21 8.59 14.59
N PRO A 26 3.55 7.91 13.63
CA PRO A 26 2.10 7.97 13.49
C PRO A 26 1.37 7.54 14.77
N VAL A 27 0.18 8.11 15.00
CA VAL A 27 -0.68 7.71 16.13
C VAL A 27 -1.19 6.27 15.94
N GLN A 28 -1.51 5.88 14.71
CA GLN A 28 -1.92 4.51 14.39
C GLN A 28 -0.76 3.51 14.50
N ARG A 29 -1.04 2.32 15.05
CA ARG A 29 -0.08 1.22 15.20
C ARG A 29 -0.57 -0.05 14.50
N PRO A 30 0.32 -0.88 13.92
CA PRO A 30 1.76 -0.65 13.75
C PRO A 30 2.08 0.40 12.67
N HIS A 31 1.13 0.71 11.80
CA HIS A 31 1.25 1.72 10.77
C HIS A 31 -0.12 2.30 10.40
N PRO A 32 -0.17 3.46 9.73
CA PRO A 32 -1.38 3.93 9.07
C PRO A 32 -1.87 2.92 8.01
N PRO A 33 -3.18 2.89 7.70
CA PRO A 33 -3.70 2.10 6.58
C PRO A 33 -3.13 2.61 5.25
N VAL A 34 -2.72 1.70 4.37
CA VAL A 34 -2.23 2.01 3.02
C VAL A 34 -3.19 1.47 1.99
N SER A 35 -3.82 2.36 1.22
CA SER A 35 -4.62 2.00 0.05
C SER A 35 -3.85 2.23 -1.24
N ILE A 36 -4.01 1.34 -2.21
CA ILE A 36 -3.29 1.39 -3.49
C ILE A 36 -4.25 1.77 -4.61
N GLY A 37 -3.89 2.78 -5.39
CA GLY A 37 -4.62 3.17 -6.59
C GLY A 37 -4.22 2.40 -7.84
N GLY A 38 -5.12 2.40 -8.82
CA GLY A 38 -4.89 1.94 -10.19
C GLY A 38 -5.50 0.58 -10.51
N GLU A 39 -5.58 0.27 -11.82
CA GLU A 39 -6.34 -0.88 -12.34
C GLU A 39 -5.52 -1.83 -13.21
N SER A 40 -4.25 -1.52 -13.44
CA SER A 40 -3.38 -2.46 -14.15
C SER A 40 -3.25 -3.77 -13.37
N PRO A 41 -2.98 -4.91 -14.02
CA PRO A 41 -2.78 -6.18 -13.31
C PRO A 41 -1.71 -6.10 -12.21
N ALA A 42 -0.66 -5.29 -12.41
CA ALA A 42 0.36 -5.06 -11.39
C ALA A 42 -0.14 -4.22 -10.21
N ALA A 43 -0.98 -3.21 -10.47
CA ALA A 43 -1.59 -2.38 -9.44
C ALA A 43 -2.56 -3.20 -8.58
N LEU A 44 -3.44 -4.00 -9.18
CA LEU A 44 -4.38 -4.87 -8.47
C LEU A 44 -3.65 -5.91 -7.61
N ARG A 45 -2.59 -6.55 -8.15
CA ARG A 45 -1.73 -7.45 -7.35
C ARG A 45 -1.09 -6.75 -6.17
N ARG A 46 -0.70 -5.48 -6.30
CA ARG A 46 -0.15 -4.70 -5.20
C ARG A 46 -1.25 -4.37 -4.19
N ALA A 47 -2.39 -3.87 -4.64
CA ALA A 47 -3.53 -3.51 -3.79
C ALA A 47 -4.03 -4.69 -2.94
N ALA A 48 -4.09 -5.91 -3.51
CA ALA A 48 -4.50 -7.11 -2.79
C ALA A 48 -3.58 -7.48 -1.59
N ARG A 49 -2.34 -6.97 -1.55
CA ARG A 49 -1.40 -7.16 -0.43
C ARG A 49 -1.42 -6.04 0.61
N HIS A 50 -2.27 -5.03 0.43
CA HIS A 50 -2.36 -3.85 1.28
C HIS A 50 -3.77 -3.70 1.84
N ASP A 51 -4.00 -2.63 2.61
CA ASP A 51 -5.22 -2.47 3.41
C ASP A 51 -6.45 -2.10 2.57
N GLY A 52 -6.25 -1.65 1.34
CA GLY A 52 -7.34 -1.28 0.45
C GLY A 52 -6.93 -0.96 -0.98
N TRP A 53 -7.96 -0.71 -1.79
CA TRP A 53 -7.85 -0.35 -3.19
C TRP A 53 -8.68 0.92 -3.48
N ILE A 54 -8.12 1.80 -4.32
CA ILE A 54 -8.81 2.98 -4.83
C ILE A 54 -8.90 2.84 -6.36
N GLY A 55 -10.08 2.45 -6.85
CA GLY A 55 -10.42 2.46 -8.27
C GLY A 55 -10.74 3.86 -8.79
N LEU A 56 -10.90 4.00 -10.10
CA LEU A 56 -11.28 5.28 -10.71
C LEU A 56 -12.59 5.10 -11.51
N ASP A 57 -13.51 6.07 -11.39
CA ASP A 57 -14.70 6.19 -12.24
C ASP A 57 -15.55 4.91 -12.37
N HIS A 58 -15.85 4.25 -11.24
CA HIS A 58 -16.76 3.11 -11.23
C HIS A 58 -18.18 3.46 -10.82
N THR A 59 -19.12 2.86 -11.53
CA THR A 59 -20.47 2.62 -11.02
C THR A 59 -20.47 1.43 -10.05
N PRO A 60 -21.53 1.23 -9.24
CA PRO A 60 -21.67 0.03 -8.42
C PRO A 60 -21.65 -1.29 -9.21
N GLY A 61 -22.00 -1.28 -10.51
CA GLY A 61 -21.93 -2.49 -11.35
C GLY A 61 -20.52 -2.75 -11.88
N SER A 62 -19.85 -1.72 -12.40
CA SER A 62 -18.51 -1.87 -12.99
C SER A 62 -17.42 -2.21 -11.96
N VAL A 63 -17.60 -1.81 -10.69
CA VAL A 63 -16.63 -2.07 -9.62
C VAL A 63 -16.53 -3.55 -9.23
N LEU A 64 -17.55 -4.36 -9.57
CA LEU A 64 -17.60 -5.76 -9.15
C LEU A 64 -16.45 -6.60 -9.73
N ALA A 65 -16.15 -6.45 -11.02
CA ALA A 65 -15.08 -7.24 -11.66
C ALA A 65 -13.67 -6.94 -11.07
N PRO A 66 -13.27 -5.67 -10.84
CA PRO A 66 -12.05 -5.36 -10.09
C PRO A 66 -12.05 -5.93 -8.67
N VAL A 67 -13.17 -5.84 -7.95
CA VAL A 67 -13.30 -6.37 -6.58
C VAL A 67 -13.13 -7.88 -6.56
N GLU A 68 -13.77 -8.61 -7.48
CA GLU A 68 -13.60 -10.05 -7.64
C GLU A 68 -12.13 -10.41 -7.92
N THR A 69 -11.47 -9.63 -8.78
CA THR A 69 -10.04 -9.81 -9.06
C THR A 69 -9.19 -9.61 -7.81
N LEU A 70 -9.46 -8.58 -7.00
CA LEU A 70 -8.73 -8.32 -5.75
C LEU A 70 -8.94 -9.43 -4.72
N LEU A 71 -10.17 -9.94 -4.59
CA LEU A 71 -10.49 -11.05 -3.69
C LEU A 71 -9.79 -12.34 -4.12
N ALA A 72 -9.67 -12.59 -5.43
CA ALA A 72 -8.97 -13.77 -5.96
C ALA A 72 -7.44 -13.69 -5.83
N LEU A 73 -6.87 -12.49 -5.63
CA LEU A 73 -5.42 -12.26 -5.49
C LEU A 73 -4.93 -12.22 -4.03
N ARG A 74 -5.85 -12.29 -3.07
CA ARG A 74 -5.55 -12.27 -1.63
C ARG A 74 -5.14 -13.66 -1.14
#